data_AF-G7NI70-F1
#
_entry.id   AF-G7NI70-F1
#
_cell.length_a   1.000
_cell.length_b   1.000
_cell.length_c   1.000
_cell.angle_alpha   90.00
_cell.angle_beta   90.00
_cell.angle_gamma   90.00
#
_symmetry.space_group_name_H-M   'P 1'
#
loop_
_entity.id
_entity.type
_entity.pdbx_description
1 polymer ?
#
loop_
_entity_poly.entity_id
_entity_poly.type
_entity_poly.pdbx_seq_one_letter_code
_entity_poly.pdbx_strand_id
1 'polypeptide(L)'
;MVKLRKHNGLLSVDWFCKWISVQGPGTQGEVFFPCYRWVQGHGIICLPEGTARTLSDDPQNLFKKYREQELEERRKVWGSWKDGLILPIAGNRQPDLPRDERFLEDKDLDFSVSLAKALKDMAIKGTLDFINCVKRLEDFKKIFPRGKTALAERVHDSWKNDALFGYQFLNGANPMLLRRSSRLPARLVLPPGMEDLKTQLEKELQAGSLFEVDFSLLDGVKPNVIIFKPQYVAAPLVMLKLQPDGRLLPMVIQVRGP
;
A
#
# COMPACT_ATOMS: atom_id res chain seq x y z
N MET A 1 11.03 19.14 32.73
CA MET A 1 11.74 18.25 31.77
C MET A 1 12.50 17.21 32.58
N VAL A 2 12.50 15.95 32.15
CA VAL A 2 13.26 14.86 32.79
C VAL A 2 14.46 14.51 31.91
N LYS A 3 15.62 14.27 32.54
CA LYS A 3 16.82 13.79 31.84
C LYS A 3 17.05 12.33 32.19
N LEU A 4 17.23 11.51 31.17
CA LEU A 4 17.42 10.07 31.29
C LEU A 4 18.77 9.71 30.70
N ARG A 5 19.58 8.94 31.44
CA ARG A 5 20.84 8.39 30.95
C ARG A 5 20.88 6.89 31.21
N LYS A 6 21.12 6.11 30.17
CA LYS A 6 21.34 4.67 30.30
C LYS A 6 22.82 4.40 30.55
N HIS A 7 23.11 3.67 31.64
CA HIS A 7 24.44 3.15 31.92
C HIS A 7 24.45 1.66 31.57
N ASN A 8 25.28 1.26 30.61
CA ASN A 8 25.44 -0.15 30.27
C ASN A 8 26.44 -0.82 31.22
N GLY A 9 26.19 -2.08 31.56
CA GLY A 9 27.18 -2.97 32.15
C GLY A 9 28.05 -3.62 31.07
N LEU A 10 28.40 -4.91 31.25
CA LEU A 10 29.20 -5.68 30.29
C LEU A 10 28.54 -5.87 28.91
N LEU A 11 27.19 -5.87 28.85
CA LEU A 11 26.42 -5.97 27.61
C LEU A 11 25.55 -4.72 27.46
N SER A 12 25.54 -4.14 26.25
CA SER A 12 24.63 -3.04 25.89
C SER A 12 23.33 -3.63 25.36
N VAL A 13 22.24 -3.47 26.12
CA VAL A 13 20.89 -3.90 25.70
C VAL A 13 20.05 -2.66 25.44
N ASP A 14 19.47 -2.55 24.25
CA ASP A 14 18.55 -1.46 23.91
C ASP A 14 17.31 -1.51 24.83
N TRP A 15 16.86 -0.35 25.31
CA TRP A 15 15.72 -0.26 26.21
C TRP A 15 14.63 0.61 25.60
N PHE A 16 13.44 0.05 25.39
CA PHE A 16 12.29 0.83 24.93
C PHE A 16 11.59 1.50 26.12
N CYS A 17 11.69 2.83 26.19
CA CYS A 17 11.04 3.61 27.25
C CYS A 17 9.71 4.16 26.72
N LYS A 18 8.60 3.76 27.36
CA LYS A 18 7.26 4.24 26.99
C LYS A 18 7.05 5.68 27.47
N TRP A 19 7.24 5.92 28.75
CA TRP A 19 7.05 7.22 29.39
C TRP A 19 7.69 7.20 30.78
N ILE A 20 7.83 8.38 31.38
CA ILE A 20 8.20 8.57 32.78
C ILE A 20 7.10 9.41 33.42
N SER A 21 6.66 9.04 34.63
CA SER A 21 5.82 9.90 35.45
C SER A 21 6.51 10.22 36.76
N VAL A 22 6.30 11.45 37.23
CA VAL A 22 6.91 11.95 38.46
C VAL A 22 5.82 12.57 39.32
N GLN A 23 5.63 12.00 40.51
CA GLN A 23 4.73 12.56 41.51
C GLN A 23 5.42 13.74 42.21
N GLY A 24 4.81 14.92 42.17
CA GLY A 24 5.28 16.09 42.90
C GLY A 24 5.03 15.96 44.41
N PRO A 25 5.85 16.61 45.26
CA PRO A 25 5.62 16.63 46.71
C PRO A 25 4.28 17.29 47.07
N GLY A 26 3.60 16.75 48.08
CA GLY A 26 2.33 17.29 48.59
C GLY A 26 1.20 17.21 47.57
N THR A 27 0.56 18.35 47.26
CA THR A 27 -0.59 18.46 46.36
C THR A 27 -0.22 18.80 44.92
N GLN A 28 1.07 18.73 44.54
CA GLN A 28 1.57 19.17 43.22
C GLN A 28 1.20 18.25 42.05
N GLY A 29 0.51 17.13 42.32
CA GLY A 29 0.00 16.22 41.30
C GLY A 29 1.09 15.40 40.60
N GLU A 30 0.66 14.58 39.64
CA GLU A 30 1.55 13.78 38.80
C GLU A 30 1.92 14.55 37.54
N VAL A 31 3.20 14.53 37.16
CA VAL A 31 3.68 15.10 35.90
C VAL A 31 4.11 13.99 34.96
N PHE A 32 3.61 14.04 33.72
CA PHE A 32 3.83 13.02 32.71
C PHE A 32 4.87 13.44 31.66
N PHE A 33 5.76 12.52 31.28
CA PHE A 33 6.84 12.73 30.31
C PHE A 33 6.81 11.61 29.25
N PRO A 34 6.16 11.82 28.08
CA PRO A 34 6.11 10.83 27.02
C PRO A 34 7.50 10.59 26.41
N CYS A 35 7.80 9.33 26.05
CA CYS A 35 9.06 8.94 25.44
C CYS A 35 8.83 8.14 24.14
N TYR A 36 8.22 6.96 24.26
CA TYR A 36 7.89 6.02 23.17
C TYR A 36 9.00 5.80 22.14
N ARG A 37 10.25 5.69 22.61
CA ARG A 37 11.44 5.50 21.77
C ARG A 37 12.46 4.58 22.43
N TRP A 38 13.34 4.04 21.61
CA TRP A 38 14.48 3.25 22.03
C TRP A 38 15.58 4.14 22.63
N VAL A 39 16.07 3.73 23.79
CA VAL A 39 17.18 4.36 24.51
C VAL A 39 18.44 3.54 24.24
N GLN A 40 19.29 4.08 23.37
CA GLN A 40 20.51 3.43 22.89
C GLN A 40 21.77 4.15 23.40
N GLY A 41 22.87 3.40 23.54
CA GLY A 41 24.17 3.95 23.96
C GLY A 41 24.15 4.60 25.35
N HIS A 42 25.01 5.61 25.51
CA HIS A 42 25.29 6.31 26.78
C HIS A 42 24.85 7.77 26.79
N GLY A 43 24.14 8.20 25.75
CA GLY A 43 23.64 9.56 25.58
C GLY A 43 22.60 9.94 26.64
N ILE A 44 22.48 11.23 26.90
CA ILE A 44 21.43 11.78 27.76
C ILE A 44 20.25 12.15 26.86
N ILE A 45 19.09 11.56 27.14
CA ILE A 45 17.83 11.93 26.49
C ILE A 45 17.11 12.92 27.41
N CYS A 46 16.58 13.99 26.81
CA CYS A 46 15.81 15.00 27.50
C CYS A 46 14.34 14.89 27.07
N LEU A 47 13.44 14.63 28.02
CA LEU A 47 12.01 14.47 27.76
C LEU A 47 11.24 15.69 28.28
N PRO A 48 10.56 16.45 27.41
CA PRO A 48 9.67 17.52 27.83
C PRO A 48 8.44 16.94 28.55
N GLU A 49 7.79 17.78 29.35
CA GLU A 49 6.51 17.44 29.96
C GLU A 49 5.43 17.31 28.86
N GLY A 50 4.47 16.40 29.04
CA GLY A 50 3.58 15.91 28.00
C GLY A 50 2.58 16.90 27.41
N THR A 51 2.43 18.09 28.00
CA THR A 51 1.63 19.17 27.43
C THR A 51 2.19 19.59 26.07
N ALA A 52 1.37 19.48 25.02
CA ALA A 52 1.74 19.92 23.67
C ALA A 52 1.97 21.44 23.65
N ARG A 53 3.12 21.86 23.10
CA ARG A 53 3.51 23.27 23.01
C ARG A 53 4.05 23.59 21.63
N THR A 54 3.57 24.68 21.07
CA THR A 54 4.12 25.30 19.87
C THR A 54 5.21 26.32 20.21
N LEU A 55 5.79 26.97 19.19
CA LEU A 55 6.74 28.07 19.40
C LEU A 55 6.11 29.22 20.18
N SER A 56 4.82 29.50 19.93
CA SER A 56 4.08 30.60 20.56
C SER A 56 3.77 30.32 22.03
N ASP A 57 3.67 29.05 22.42
CA ASP A 57 3.40 28.63 23.80
C ASP A 57 4.66 28.64 24.69
N ASP A 58 5.83 28.93 24.12
CA ASP A 58 7.12 29.05 24.81
C ASP A 58 7.79 30.42 24.56
N PRO A 59 7.15 31.54 24.95
CA PRO A 59 7.70 32.87 24.73
C PRO A 59 9.02 33.10 25.50
N GLN A 60 9.24 32.33 26.57
CA GLN A 60 10.46 32.36 27.39
C GLN A 60 11.58 31.49 26.81
N ASN A 61 11.35 30.78 25.70
CA ASN A 61 12.31 29.89 25.04
C ASN A 61 12.89 28.80 25.96
N LEU A 62 12.13 28.34 26.95
CA LEU A 62 12.55 27.33 27.92
C LEU A 62 12.90 25.99 27.23
N PHE A 63 12.27 25.70 26.08
CA PHE A 63 12.46 24.46 25.33
C PHE A 63 13.17 24.66 23.98
N LYS A 64 13.49 25.92 23.61
CA LYS A 64 14.05 26.25 22.28
C LYS A 64 15.28 25.43 21.92
N LYS A 65 16.28 25.42 22.80
CA LYS A 65 17.55 24.70 22.56
C LYS A 65 17.33 23.20 22.34
N TYR A 66 16.45 22.58 23.13
CA TYR A 66 16.17 21.15 23.02
C TYR A 66 15.45 20.81 21.71
N ARG A 67 14.48 21.64 21.32
CA ARG A 67 13.76 21.51 20.06
C ARG A 67 14.66 21.68 18.85
N GLU A 68 15.56 22.67 18.85
CA GLU A 68 16.52 22.88 17.76
C GLU A 68 17.49 21.70 17.62
N GLN A 69 18.02 21.21 18.74
CA GLN A 69 18.90 20.03 18.73
C GLN A 69 18.16 18.77 18.27
N GLU A 70 16.94 18.53 18.77
CA GLU A 70 16.13 17.38 18.37
C GLU A 70 15.77 17.43 16.87
N LEU A 71 15.47 18.61 16.34
CA LEU A 71 15.21 18.78 14.90
C LEU A 71 16.46 18.50 14.07
N GLU A 72 17.64 18.95 14.50
CA GLU A 72 18.90 18.64 13.84
C GLU A 72 19.16 17.13 13.80
N GLU A 73 18.99 16.45 14.94
CA GLU A 73 19.13 14.99 15.04
C GLU A 73 18.08 14.24 14.20
N ARG A 74 16.86 14.80 14.07
CA ARG A 74 15.75 14.22 13.29
C ARG A 74 15.80 14.54 11.81
N ARG A 75 16.64 15.47 11.33
CA ARG A 75 16.74 15.76 9.90
C ARG A 75 17.10 14.46 9.18
N LYS A 76 16.10 13.86 8.54
CA LYS A 76 16.27 12.60 7.82
C LYS A 76 17.12 12.86 6.58
N VAL A 77 18.07 11.96 6.34
CA VAL A 77 18.78 11.91 5.06
C VAL A 77 17.86 11.18 4.08
N TRP A 78 17.55 11.85 2.97
CA TRP A 78 16.80 11.26 1.86
C TRP A 78 17.78 10.55 0.94
N GLY A 79 17.41 9.36 0.51
CA GLY A 79 18.19 8.55 -0.41
C GLY A 79 17.75 8.70 -1.85
N SER A 80 18.41 7.93 -2.72
CA SER A 80 17.92 7.63 -4.07
C SER A 80 17.95 6.12 -4.25
N TRP A 81 16.87 5.55 -4.77
CA TRP A 81 16.79 4.12 -5.09
C TRP A 81 16.83 3.88 -6.60
N LYS A 82 16.00 4.61 -7.34
CA LYS A 82 15.98 4.61 -8.80
C LYS A 82 15.62 6.00 -9.31
N ASP A 83 16.21 6.38 -10.43
CA ASP A 83 15.96 7.67 -11.08
C ASP A 83 14.48 7.82 -11.46
N GLY A 84 13.95 9.03 -11.26
CA GLY A 84 12.56 9.38 -11.58
C GLY A 84 11.52 8.99 -10.54
N LEU A 85 11.90 8.35 -9.42
CA LEU A 85 11.00 8.10 -8.29
C LEU A 85 11.03 9.22 -7.26
N ILE A 86 9.95 9.34 -6.47
CA ILE A 86 9.94 10.16 -5.25
C ILE A 86 11.02 9.68 -4.28
N LEU A 87 11.64 10.61 -3.54
CA LEU A 87 12.81 10.32 -2.71
C LEU A 87 12.44 9.38 -1.53
N PRO A 88 13.07 8.19 -1.42
CA PRO A 88 12.90 7.33 -0.26
C PRO A 88 13.77 7.78 0.92
N ILE A 89 13.57 7.17 2.09
CA ILE A 89 14.53 7.24 3.18
C ILE A 89 15.89 6.69 2.73
N ALA A 90 16.99 7.31 3.18
CA ALA A 90 18.31 6.78 2.90
C ALA A 90 18.53 5.41 3.56
N GLY A 91 19.28 4.54 2.88
CA GLY A 91 19.57 3.18 3.33
C GLY A 91 19.18 2.15 2.26
N ASN A 92 19.87 1.00 2.30
CA ASN A 92 19.66 -0.08 1.33
C ASN A 92 19.09 -1.35 1.99
N ARG A 93 19.13 -1.43 3.32
CA ARG A 93 18.67 -2.58 4.11
C ARG A 93 17.89 -2.13 5.33
N GLN A 94 17.07 -3.02 5.88
CA GLN A 94 16.27 -2.76 7.09
C GLN A 94 17.10 -2.28 8.29
N PRO A 95 18.32 -2.78 8.57
CA PRO A 95 19.14 -2.26 9.67
C PRO A 95 19.68 -0.83 9.48
N ASP A 96 19.64 -0.30 8.25
CA ASP A 96 20.07 1.07 7.96
C ASP A 96 19.01 2.10 8.43
N LEU A 97 17.78 1.64 8.73
CA LEU A 97 16.70 2.47 9.24
C LEU A 97 16.92 2.83 10.73
N PRO A 98 16.50 4.04 11.16
CA PRO A 98 16.49 4.40 12.58
C PRO A 98 15.78 3.34 13.43
N ARG A 99 16.31 3.05 14.62
CA ARG A 99 15.79 1.99 15.49
C ARG A 99 14.29 2.16 15.80
N ASP A 100 13.84 3.40 15.99
CA ASP A 100 12.44 3.75 16.28
C ASP A 100 11.49 3.49 15.09
N GLU A 101 12.00 3.37 13.87
CA GLU A 101 11.20 3.14 12.65
C GLU A 101 11.14 1.64 12.28
N ARG A 102 11.91 0.79 12.97
CA ARG A 102 11.92 -0.66 12.75
C ARG A 102 10.81 -1.33 13.54
N PHE A 103 10.41 -2.53 13.10
CA PHE A 103 9.46 -3.34 13.86
C PHE A 103 10.01 -3.67 15.26
N LEU A 104 9.11 -3.70 16.23
CA LEU A 104 9.34 -4.36 17.51
C LEU A 104 9.57 -5.86 17.28
N GLU A 105 10.34 -6.50 18.15
CA GLU A 105 10.76 -7.90 17.99
C GLU A 105 9.58 -8.84 17.76
N ASP A 106 8.51 -8.71 18.54
CA ASP A 106 7.33 -9.58 18.44
C ASP A 106 6.65 -9.47 17.07
N LYS A 107 6.56 -8.25 16.53
CA LYS A 107 5.94 -8.00 15.22
C LYS A 107 6.84 -8.48 14.08
N ASP A 108 8.15 -8.29 14.21
CA ASP A 108 9.12 -8.75 13.21
C ASP A 108 9.10 -10.29 13.09
N LEU A 109 9.03 -10.97 14.24
CA LEU A 109 8.91 -12.42 14.31
C LEU A 109 7.57 -12.90 13.73
N ASP A 110 6.45 -12.32 14.16
CA ASP A 110 5.12 -12.69 13.65
C ASP A 110 4.99 -12.50 12.14
N PHE A 111 5.46 -11.36 11.63
CA PHE A 111 5.47 -11.08 10.19
C PHE A 111 6.33 -12.10 9.42
N SER A 112 7.55 -12.37 9.91
CA SER A 112 8.49 -13.30 9.27
C SER A 112 7.96 -14.73 9.26
N VAL A 113 7.41 -15.20 10.39
CA VAL A 113 6.81 -16.54 10.51
C VAL A 113 5.57 -16.65 9.63
N SER A 114 4.71 -15.64 9.62
CA SER A 114 3.50 -15.61 8.79
C SER A 114 3.83 -15.64 7.29
N LEU A 115 4.84 -14.88 6.86
CA LEU A 115 5.33 -14.87 5.49
C LEU A 115 5.94 -16.23 5.12
N ALA A 116 6.79 -16.80 5.98
CA ALA A 116 7.40 -18.11 5.75
C ALA A 116 6.34 -19.22 5.62
N LYS A 117 5.31 -19.19 6.47
CA LYS A 117 4.15 -20.10 6.39
C LYS A 117 3.42 -19.96 5.06
N ALA A 118 3.12 -18.73 4.63
CA ALA A 118 2.45 -18.47 3.36
C ALA A 118 3.27 -18.93 2.16
N LEU A 119 4.59 -18.67 2.16
CA LEU A 119 5.51 -19.12 1.11
C LEU A 119 5.62 -20.64 1.07
N LYS A 120 5.70 -21.31 2.22
CA LYS A 120 5.71 -22.78 2.31
C LYS A 120 4.42 -23.38 1.75
N ASP A 121 3.26 -22.85 2.15
CA ASP A 121 1.96 -23.28 1.64
C ASP A 121 1.88 -23.10 0.12
N MET A 122 2.39 -21.98 -0.42
CA MET A 122 2.44 -21.72 -1.86
C MET A 122 3.43 -22.62 -2.59
N ALA A 123 4.61 -22.91 -2.01
CA ALA A 123 5.60 -23.79 -2.63
C ALA A 123 5.07 -25.23 -2.75
N ILE A 124 4.43 -25.74 -1.69
CA ILE A 124 3.79 -27.07 -1.70
C ILE A 124 2.68 -27.14 -2.77
N LYS A 125 1.82 -26.11 -2.83
CA LYS A 125 0.79 -26.01 -3.87
C LYS A 125 1.40 -25.91 -5.26
N GLY A 126 2.37 -25.03 -5.46
CA GLY A 126 3.08 -24.85 -6.73
C GLY A 126 3.75 -26.14 -7.20
N THR A 127 4.33 -26.95 -6.31
CA THR A 127 4.87 -28.27 -6.65
C THR A 127 3.76 -29.24 -7.09
N LEU A 128 2.59 -29.23 -6.44
CA LEU A 128 1.41 -29.96 -6.92
C LEU A 128 0.90 -29.44 -8.28
N ASP A 129 1.01 -28.14 -8.53
CA ASP A 129 0.56 -27.49 -9.77
C ASP A 129 1.49 -27.79 -10.94
N PHE A 130 2.80 -27.94 -10.69
CA PHE A 130 3.76 -28.44 -11.69
C PHE A 130 3.44 -29.88 -12.13
N ILE A 131 2.85 -30.69 -11.24
CA ILE A 131 2.39 -32.05 -11.55
C ILE A 131 1.04 -32.01 -12.29
N ASN A 132 0.19 -31.02 -12.00
CA ASN A 132 -1.13 -30.84 -12.60
C ASN A 132 -1.12 -29.75 -13.68
N CYS A 133 -0.78 -30.11 -14.93
CA CYS A 133 -0.84 -29.15 -16.03
C CYS A 133 -2.24 -28.56 -16.19
N VAL A 134 -2.36 -27.23 -16.09
CA VAL A 134 -3.57 -26.48 -16.50
C VAL A 134 -3.73 -26.60 -18.00
N LYS A 135 -4.70 -27.39 -18.44
CA LYS A 135 -5.05 -27.53 -19.87
C LYS A 135 -6.35 -26.82 -20.19
N ARG A 136 -7.22 -26.69 -19.20
CA ARG A 136 -8.52 -26.02 -19.29
C ARG A 136 -8.76 -25.14 -18.09
N LEU A 137 -9.71 -24.23 -18.22
CA LEU A 137 -10.04 -23.26 -17.21
C LEU A 137 -10.55 -23.90 -15.90
N GLU A 138 -11.22 -25.05 -16.02
CA GLU A 138 -11.72 -25.81 -14.87
C GLU A 138 -10.58 -26.40 -14.02
N ASP A 139 -9.38 -26.57 -14.58
CA ASP A 139 -8.23 -27.08 -13.84
C ASP A 139 -7.76 -26.07 -12.77
N PHE A 140 -8.01 -24.76 -12.95
CA PHE A 140 -7.74 -23.75 -11.93
C PHE A 140 -8.55 -23.97 -10.64
N LYS A 141 -9.74 -24.58 -10.72
CA LYS A 141 -10.54 -24.90 -9.53
C LYS A 141 -9.87 -25.97 -8.65
N LYS A 142 -9.05 -26.83 -9.25
CA LYS A 142 -8.31 -27.91 -8.55
C LYS A 142 -7.03 -27.36 -7.91
N ILE A 143 -6.38 -26.41 -8.57
CA ILE A 143 -5.13 -25.76 -8.15
C ILE A 143 -5.37 -24.75 -7.03
N PHE A 144 -6.47 -23.99 -7.13
CA PHE A 144 -6.90 -23.03 -6.11
C PHE A 144 -8.19 -23.52 -5.45
N PRO A 145 -8.13 -24.59 -4.62
CA PRO A 145 -9.33 -25.09 -3.95
C PRO A 145 -9.83 -24.06 -2.94
N ARG A 146 -11.06 -23.56 -3.18
CA ARG A 146 -11.88 -22.61 -2.40
C ARG A 146 -11.17 -21.39 -1.79
N GLY A 147 -11.79 -20.23 -1.94
CA GLY A 147 -11.30 -19.01 -1.32
C GLY A 147 -11.19 -19.14 0.20
N LYS A 148 -10.14 -18.58 0.81
CA LYS A 148 -10.04 -18.49 2.29
C LYS A 148 -11.13 -17.61 2.91
N THR A 149 -11.89 -16.89 2.10
CA THR A 149 -12.94 -15.95 2.50
C THR A 149 -14.15 -16.08 1.58
N ALA A 150 -15.33 -15.72 2.08
CA ALA A 150 -16.58 -15.72 1.31
C ALA A 150 -16.50 -14.86 0.04
N LEU A 151 -15.76 -13.75 0.08
CA LEU A 151 -15.54 -12.91 -1.10
C LEU A 151 -14.69 -13.62 -2.16
N ALA A 152 -13.62 -14.32 -1.75
CA ALA A 152 -12.79 -15.09 -2.66
C ALA A 152 -13.57 -16.28 -3.26
N GLU A 153 -14.45 -16.92 -2.49
CA GLU A 153 -15.38 -17.94 -3.01
C GLU A 153 -16.34 -17.34 -4.04
N ARG A 154 -16.94 -16.18 -3.76
CA ARG A 154 -17.80 -15.48 -4.72
C ARG A 154 -17.07 -15.14 -6.01
N VAL A 155 -15.83 -14.67 -5.93
CA VAL A 155 -15.00 -14.40 -7.13
C VAL A 155 -14.73 -15.69 -7.89
N HIS A 156 -14.31 -16.75 -7.19
CA HIS A 156 -14.08 -18.06 -7.80
C HIS A 156 -15.32 -18.57 -8.55
N ASP A 157 -16.51 -18.39 -8.00
CA ASP A 157 -17.75 -18.91 -8.58
C ASP A 157 -18.30 -18.02 -9.71
N SER A 158 -18.03 -16.72 -9.69
CA SER A 158 -18.71 -15.74 -10.56
C SER A 158 -17.78 -14.81 -11.35
N TRP A 159 -16.47 -15.05 -11.43
CA TRP A 159 -15.54 -14.15 -12.13
C TRP A 159 -15.85 -13.95 -13.63
N LYS A 160 -16.56 -14.87 -14.27
CA LYS A 160 -17.05 -14.73 -15.66
C LYS A 160 -18.25 -13.78 -15.80
N ASN A 161 -18.82 -13.30 -14.69
CA ASN A 161 -19.98 -12.43 -14.71
C ASN A 161 -19.55 -10.97 -14.95
N ASP A 162 -20.05 -10.39 -16.04
CA ASP A 162 -19.81 -8.98 -16.42
C ASP A 162 -20.15 -7.97 -15.32
N ALA A 163 -21.18 -8.25 -14.52
CA ALA A 163 -21.53 -7.39 -13.38
C ALA A 163 -20.45 -7.45 -12.28
N LEU A 164 -19.83 -8.61 -12.07
CA LEU A 164 -18.71 -8.72 -11.13
C LEU A 164 -17.43 -8.11 -11.70
N PHE A 165 -17.21 -8.22 -13.01
CA PHE A 165 -16.12 -7.52 -13.70
C PHE A 165 -16.22 -6.00 -13.50
N GLY A 166 -17.37 -5.40 -13.82
CA GLY A 166 -17.59 -3.96 -13.64
C GLY A 166 -17.59 -3.52 -12.16
N TYR A 167 -18.18 -4.32 -11.27
CA TYR A 167 -18.21 -4.04 -9.82
C TYR A 167 -16.82 -3.83 -9.21
N GLN A 168 -15.80 -4.55 -9.71
CA GLN A 168 -14.43 -4.44 -9.20
C GLN A 168 -13.80 -3.06 -9.44
N PHE A 169 -14.25 -2.30 -10.44
CA PHE A 169 -13.77 -0.94 -10.67
C PHE A 169 -14.33 0.08 -9.66
N LEU A 170 -15.41 -0.26 -8.95
CA LEU A 170 -15.99 0.57 -7.90
C LEU A 170 -15.56 0.13 -6.50
N ASN A 171 -15.60 -1.19 -6.25
CA ASN A 171 -15.50 -1.76 -4.91
C ASN A 171 -14.47 -2.91 -4.82
N GLY A 172 -13.66 -3.09 -5.86
CA GLY A 172 -12.58 -4.08 -5.87
C GLY A 172 -11.31 -3.55 -5.20
N ALA A 173 -10.20 -4.26 -5.44
CA ALA A 173 -8.92 -3.93 -4.82
C ALA A 173 -8.26 -2.65 -5.39
N ASN A 174 -8.64 -2.20 -6.59
CA ASN A 174 -8.11 -1.00 -7.23
C ASN A 174 -9.24 -0.12 -7.82
N PRO A 175 -9.97 0.63 -6.99
CA PRO A 175 -11.06 1.50 -7.44
C PRO A 175 -10.59 2.90 -7.90
N MET A 176 -9.30 3.06 -8.25
CA MET A 176 -8.70 4.38 -8.50
C MET A 176 -8.76 4.85 -9.96
N LEU A 177 -9.02 3.93 -10.91
CA LEU A 177 -8.90 4.22 -12.35
C LEU A 177 -10.22 4.59 -13.02
N LEU A 178 -11.35 4.19 -12.43
CA LEU A 178 -12.67 4.43 -13.01
C LEU A 178 -12.99 5.91 -12.98
N ARG A 179 -13.42 6.45 -14.12
CA ARG A 179 -13.95 7.81 -14.22
C ARG A 179 -15.15 7.87 -15.13
N ARG A 180 -16.03 8.83 -14.88
CA ARG A 180 -17.16 9.13 -15.77
C ARG A 180 -16.62 9.79 -17.05
N SER A 181 -17.05 9.30 -18.21
CA SER A 181 -16.62 9.83 -19.50
C SER A 181 -17.31 11.17 -19.76
N SER A 182 -16.54 12.18 -20.16
CA SER A 182 -17.04 13.48 -20.64
C SER A 182 -17.06 13.59 -22.17
N ARG A 183 -16.31 12.71 -22.83
CA ARG A 183 -16.23 12.50 -24.27
C ARG A 183 -15.73 11.09 -24.52
N LEU A 184 -15.91 10.57 -25.73
CA LEU A 184 -15.28 9.30 -26.10
C LEU A 184 -13.75 9.46 -26.12
N PRO A 185 -12.98 8.52 -25.52
CA PRO A 185 -11.52 8.58 -25.54
C PRO A 185 -10.98 8.62 -26.97
N ALA A 186 -10.03 9.52 -27.25
CA ALA A 186 -9.46 9.65 -28.59
C ALA A 186 -8.76 8.38 -29.09
N ARG A 187 -8.26 7.54 -28.17
CA ARG A 187 -7.62 6.26 -28.49
C ARG A 187 -8.59 5.11 -28.76
N LEU A 188 -9.90 5.31 -28.55
CA LEU A 188 -10.92 4.33 -28.84
C LEU A 188 -11.13 4.24 -30.35
N VAL A 189 -10.65 3.16 -30.96
CA VAL A 189 -10.79 2.91 -32.40
C VAL A 189 -11.72 1.71 -32.58
N LEU A 190 -12.89 1.98 -33.14
CA LEU A 190 -13.86 0.94 -33.47
C LEU A 190 -13.63 0.49 -34.93
N PRO A 191 -13.48 -0.82 -35.19
CA PRO A 191 -13.43 -1.36 -36.55
C PRO A 191 -14.68 -1.00 -37.37
N PRO A 192 -14.59 -0.99 -38.72
CA PRO A 192 -15.77 -0.88 -39.59
C PRO A 192 -16.82 -1.95 -39.24
N GLY A 193 -18.11 -1.60 -39.28
CA GLY A 193 -19.20 -2.52 -38.91
C GLY A 193 -19.60 -2.48 -37.42
N MET A 194 -19.06 -1.55 -36.64
CA MET A 194 -19.41 -1.31 -35.23
C MET A 194 -20.19 0.01 -35.00
N GLU A 195 -20.91 0.49 -36.01
CA GLU A 195 -21.67 1.73 -35.96
C GLU A 195 -22.77 1.70 -34.89
N ASP A 196 -23.41 0.55 -34.68
CA ASP A 196 -24.40 0.34 -33.60
C ASP A 196 -23.78 0.52 -32.21
N LEU A 197 -22.59 -0.03 -31.99
CA LEU A 197 -21.86 0.13 -30.73
C LEU A 197 -21.47 1.59 -30.50
N LYS A 198 -21.00 2.28 -31.55
CA LYS A 198 -20.71 3.71 -31.48
C LYS A 198 -21.94 4.51 -31.06
N THR A 199 -23.09 4.23 -31.65
CA THR A 199 -24.37 4.87 -31.31
C THR A 199 -24.77 4.60 -29.86
N GLN A 200 -24.57 3.37 -29.36
CA GLN A 200 -24.82 3.03 -27.96
C GLN A 200 -23.90 3.80 -27.00
N LEU A 201 -22.60 3.91 -27.32
CA LEU A 201 -21.64 4.66 -26.52
C LEU A 201 -22.01 6.15 -26.47
N GLU A 202 -22.40 6.75 -27.60
CA GLU A 202 -22.86 8.14 -27.64
C GLU A 202 -24.14 8.35 -26.83
N LYS A 203 -25.09 7.40 -26.86
CA LYS A 203 -26.30 7.45 -26.04
C LYS A 203 -25.99 7.47 -24.54
N GLU A 204 -25.15 6.55 -24.05
CA GLU A 204 -24.77 6.50 -22.63
C GLU A 204 -23.93 7.72 -22.23
N LEU A 205 -23.13 8.27 -23.15
CA LEU A 205 -22.40 9.52 -22.92
C LEU A 205 -23.35 10.70 -22.69
N GLN A 206 -24.37 10.87 -23.55
CA GLN A 206 -25.37 11.93 -23.41
C GLN A 206 -26.21 11.77 -22.13
N ALA A 207 -26.50 10.53 -21.73
CA ALA A 207 -27.18 10.22 -20.48
C ALA A 207 -26.30 10.43 -19.23
N GLY A 208 -24.98 10.62 -19.39
CA GLY A 208 -24.03 10.74 -18.29
C GLY A 208 -23.79 9.43 -17.53
N SER A 209 -24.19 8.29 -18.11
CA SER A 209 -24.05 6.93 -17.56
C SER A 209 -22.84 6.17 -18.10
N LEU A 210 -22.07 6.78 -19.01
CA LEU A 210 -20.83 6.20 -19.56
C LEU A 210 -19.62 6.45 -18.67
N PHE A 211 -18.82 5.41 -18.47
CA PHE A 211 -17.58 5.40 -17.70
C PHE A 211 -16.45 4.75 -18.51
N GLU A 212 -15.22 5.08 -18.14
CA GLU A 212 -14.01 4.58 -18.77
C GLU A 212 -12.95 4.18 -17.73
N VAL A 213 -12.16 3.17 -18.10
CA VAL A 213 -10.94 2.76 -17.40
C VAL A 213 -9.82 2.67 -18.43
N ASP A 214 -8.85 3.56 -18.33
CA ASP A 214 -7.76 3.70 -19.31
C ASP A 214 -6.43 3.25 -18.69
N PHE A 215 -5.85 2.17 -19.22
CA PHE A 215 -4.56 1.63 -18.79
C PHE A 215 -3.41 2.07 -19.70
N SER A 216 -3.51 3.24 -20.34
CA SER A 216 -2.45 3.83 -21.18
C SER A 216 -1.10 3.95 -20.48
N LEU A 217 -1.05 4.04 -19.15
CA LEU A 217 0.19 4.03 -18.38
C LEU A 217 1.02 2.74 -18.57
N LEU A 218 0.40 1.64 -18.98
CA LEU A 218 1.10 0.37 -19.25
C LEU A 218 1.70 0.32 -20.67
N ASP A 219 1.42 1.30 -21.52
CA ASP A 219 1.95 1.34 -22.87
C ASP A 219 3.47 1.54 -22.87
N GLY A 220 4.18 0.74 -23.67
CA GLY A 220 5.64 0.72 -23.70
C GLY A 220 6.34 0.11 -22.48
N VAL A 221 5.61 -0.38 -21.46
CA VAL A 221 6.23 -1.06 -20.31
C VAL A 221 6.89 -2.36 -20.77
N LYS A 222 8.20 -2.48 -20.53
CA LYS A 222 8.98 -3.67 -20.88
C LYS A 222 8.44 -4.92 -20.15
N PRO A 223 7.95 -5.94 -20.87
CA PRO A 223 7.50 -7.18 -20.24
C PRO A 223 8.66 -7.97 -19.61
N ASN A 224 8.32 -8.81 -18.63
CA ASN A 224 9.30 -9.67 -17.97
C ASN A 224 9.66 -10.91 -18.81
N VAL A 225 10.75 -11.60 -18.45
CA VAL A 225 11.11 -12.93 -18.97
C VAL A 225 11.24 -13.87 -17.78
N ILE A 226 10.42 -14.91 -17.73
CA ILE A 226 10.38 -15.87 -16.61
C ILE A 226 10.79 -17.24 -17.15
N ILE A 227 11.90 -17.79 -16.63
CA ILE A 227 12.46 -19.10 -17.07
C ILE A 227 12.58 -19.14 -18.60
N PHE A 228 13.26 -18.13 -19.16
CA PHE A 228 13.48 -17.96 -20.60
C PHE A 228 12.21 -17.80 -21.46
N LYS A 229 11.02 -17.68 -20.85
CA LYS A 229 9.76 -17.45 -21.56
C LYS A 229 9.37 -15.97 -21.52
N PRO A 230 9.28 -15.29 -22.68
CA PRO A 230 8.75 -13.94 -22.75
C PRO A 230 7.34 -13.86 -22.16
N GLN A 231 7.09 -12.83 -21.35
CA GLN A 231 5.76 -12.49 -20.84
C GLN A 231 5.16 -11.34 -21.67
N TYR A 232 3.87 -11.07 -21.48
CA TYR A 232 3.14 -10.07 -22.25
C TYR A 232 2.42 -9.09 -21.33
N VAL A 233 2.34 -7.84 -21.75
CA VAL A 233 1.58 -6.77 -21.08
C VAL A 233 0.70 -6.10 -22.13
N ALA A 234 -0.50 -5.68 -21.74
CA ALA A 234 -1.42 -4.92 -22.56
C ALA A 234 -1.74 -3.58 -21.89
N ALA A 235 -2.10 -2.58 -22.69
CA ALA A 235 -2.54 -1.27 -22.22
C ALA A 235 -4.02 -1.02 -22.61
N PRO A 236 -4.97 -1.78 -22.02
CA PRO A 236 -6.34 -1.78 -22.50
C PRO A 236 -7.09 -0.47 -22.21
N LEU A 237 -8.17 -0.26 -22.96
CA LEU A 237 -9.23 0.69 -22.65
C LEU A 237 -10.53 -0.09 -22.45
N VAL A 238 -11.23 0.17 -21.34
CA VAL A 238 -12.54 -0.42 -21.04
C VAL A 238 -13.57 0.69 -20.97
N MET A 239 -14.66 0.56 -21.72
CA MET A 239 -15.84 1.42 -21.60
C MET A 239 -16.94 0.66 -20.87
N LEU A 240 -17.60 1.30 -19.92
CA LEU A 240 -18.66 0.70 -19.10
C LEU A 240 -19.87 1.61 -19.03
N LYS A 241 -21.06 1.03 -18.87
CA LYS A 241 -22.30 1.78 -18.59
C LYS A 241 -22.83 1.47 -17.20
N LEU A 242 -23.29 2.51 -16.52
CA LEU A 242 -24.02 2.38 -15.27
C LEU A 242 -25.51 2.18 -15.58
N GLN A 243 -26.05 1.03 -15.19
CA GLN A 243 -27.46 0.73 -15.34
C GLN A 243 -28.30 1.38 -14.23
N PRO A 244 -29.61 1.62 -14.46
CA PRO A 244 -30.51 2.17 -13.45
C PRO A 244 -30.64 1.32 -12.18
N ASP A 245 -30.39 0.01 -12.26
CA ASP A 245 -30.36 -0.90 -11.11
C ASP A 245 -29.04 -0.84 -10.31
N GLY A 246 -28.14 0.08 -10.66
CA GLY A 246 -26.86 0.32 -9.99
C GLY A 246 -25.72 -0.57 -10.48
N ARG A 247 -25.93 -1.47 -11.45
CA ARG A 247 -24.86 -2.32 -12.00
C ARG A 247 -24.02 -1.57 -13.02
N LEU A 248 -22.70 -1.66 -12.87
CA LEU A 248 -21.74 -1.19 -13.86
C LEU A 248 -21.37 -2.36 -14.78
N LEU A 249 -21.66 -2.26 -16.08
CA LEU A 249 -21.43 -3.32 -17.06
C LEU A 249 -20.44 -2.90 -18.14
N PRO A 250 -19.50 -3.78 -18.55
CA PRO A 250 -18.62 -3.53 -19.69
C PRO A 250 -19.42 -3.44 -21.01
N MET A 251 -19.01 -2.54 -21.89
CA MET A 251 -19.55 -2.38 -23.24
C MET A 251 -18.53 -2.75 -24.31
N VAL A 252 -17.29 -2.27 -24.17
CA VAL A 252 -16.21 -2.57 -25.11
C VAL A 252 -14.87 -2.60 -24.39
N ILE A 253 -14.00 -3.51 -24.82
CA ILE A 253 -12.62 -3.64 -24.35
C ILE A 253 -11.71 -3.60 -25.57
N GLN A 254 -10.88 -2.57 -25.66
CA GLN A 254 -9.83 -2.47 -26.65
C GLN A 254 -8.51 -2.87 -25.99
N VAL A 255 -7.91 -4.00 -26.38
CA VAL A 255 -6.73 -4.58 -25.70
C VAL A 255 -5.41 -3.94 -26.14
N ARG A 256 -5.37 -3.32 -27.33
CA ARG A 256 -4.18 -2.67 -27.88
C ARG A 256 -4.48 -1.22 -28.25
N GLY A 257 -3.50 -0.34 -28.11
CA GLY A 257 -3.55 0.96 -28.78
C GLY A 257 -3.60 0.78 -30.31
N PRO A 258 -3.99 1.83 -31.06
CA PRO A 258 -3.75 1.87 -32.51
C PRO A 258 -2.28 1.65 -32.86
#